data_AF-A0A1J1IWP7-F1
#
_entry.id   AF-A0A1J1IWP7-F1
#
_cell.length_a   1.000
_cell.length_b   1.000
_cell.length_c   1.000
_cell.angle_alpha   90.00
_cell.angle_beta   90.00
_cell.angle_gamma   90.00
#
_symmetry.space_group_name_H-M   'P 1'
#
loop_
_entity.id
_entity.type
_entity.pdbx_description
1 polymer ?
#
loop_
_entity_poly.entity_id
_entity_poly.type
_entity_poly.pdbx_seq_one_letter_code
_entity_poly.pdbx_strand_id
1 'polypeptide(L)'
;MDLKVLLLLFGLLTVATCQDWCTMQGCATNSHIACNHNGQFHSRCISPRAITFSAAQRNLILDTFNRNRNQIAAGGFRVFLPARRMARVTWNDQLAWLASLNVRSCQMQFHSRCVNPRELSLTSTQKNLILDTFNQKRNQIAAGGFGVFLPAKRMARVTWNDQLAWLASLNVRSCQMAHDSCRNTPDFRWAGQNLGAFARTGSFHTTEDVINTVIKMWSDEYQYTLMSDINKFESGAPRGQVIGHFTAMVTDRTTQIGCAISQYETVSGSTRWLYSLMACNFANTNILSCPVYRSGTRAQECTLGADPQFPGLCRANEPIDPNQLIC
;
A
#
# COMPACT_ATOMS: atom_id res chain seq x y z
N MET A 1 -77.14 -37.70 -5.55
CA MET A 1 -76.62 -36.91 -4.42
C MET A 1 -75.12 -36.95 -4.49
N ASP A 2 -74.56 -35.77 -4.74
CA ASP A 2 -73.14 -35.45 -4.88
C ASP A 2 -72.30 -35.87 -3.66
N LEU A 3 -71.04 -36.24 -3.92
CA LEU A 3 -69.95 -35.82 -3.04
C LEU A 3 -68.67 -35.60 -3.87
N LYS A 4 -68.43 -34.34 -4.23
CA LYS A 4 -67.18 -33.86 -4.81
C LYS A 4 -66.06 -34.01 -3.78
N VAL A 5 -65.05 -34.80 -4.08
CA VAL A 5 -63.82 -34.92 -3.27
C VAL A 5 -63.02 -33.63 -3.45
N LEU A 6 -63.01 -32.78 -2.42
CA LEU A 6 -62.19 -31.58 -2.35
C LEU A 6 -60.75 -31.99 -1.97
N LEU A 7 -59.84 -32.00 -2.94
CA LEU A 7 -58.41 -32.11 -2.69
C LEU A 7 -57.90 -30.78 -2.12
N LEU A 8 -57.71 -30.71 -0.80
CA LEU A 8 -57.06 -29.58 -0.14
C LEU A 8 -55.54 -29.68 -0.36
N LEU A 9 -55.04 -28.91 -1.32
CA LEU A 9 -53.61 -28.61 -1.46
C LEU A 9 -53.17 -27.74 -0.26
N PHE A 10 -52.59 -28.37 0.76
CA PHE A 10 -51.82 -27.64 1.77
C PHE A 10 -50.53 -27.13 1.12
N GLY A 11 -50.54 -25.88 0.67
CA GLY A 11 -49.32 -25.16 0.33
C GLY A 11 -48.48 -24.97 1.59
N LEU A 12 -47.30 -25.59 1.65
CA LEU A 12 -46.26 -25.26 2.62
C LEU A 12 -45.82 -23.81 2.38
N LEU A 13 -46.40 -22.87 3.12
CA LEU A 13 -45.87 -21.53 3.29
C LEU A 13 -44.57 -21.65 4.08
N THR A 14 -43.45 -21.77 3.36
CA THR A 14 -42.13 -21.58 3.96
C THR A 14 -42.02 -20.13 4.39
N VAL A 15 -42.12 -19.88 5.69
CA VAL A 15 -41.83 -18.58 6.28
C VAL A 15 -40.37 -18.28 6.02
N ALA A 16 -40.07 -17.28 5.19
CA ALA A 16 -38.71 -16.80 4.98
C ALA A 16 -38.23 -16.16 6.29
N THR A 17 -37.52 -16.91 7.12
CA THR A 17 -36.87 -16.34 8.30
C THR A 17 -35.75 -15.43 7.82
N CYS A 18 -35.80 -14.16 8.22
CA CYS A 18 -34.68 -13.25 7.99
C CYS A 18 -33.44 -13.87 8.66
N GLN A 19 -32.41 -14.20 7.88
CA GLN A 19 -31.18 -14.77 8.42
C GLN A 19 -30.53 -13.73 9.34
N ASP A 20 -30.46 -14.03 10.64
CA ASP A 20 -29.67 -13.21 11.56
C ASP A 20 -28.19 -13.50 11.33
N TRP A 21 -27.53 -12.56 10.66
CA TRP A 21 -26.11 -12.66 10.36
C TRP A 21 -25.23 -12.52 11.61
N CYS A 22 -25.74 -11.89 12.69
CA CYS A 22 -24.97 -11.62 13.90
C CYS A 22 -24.81 -12.86 14.80
N THR A 23 -25.69 -13.85 14.65
CA THR A 23 -25.69 -15.10 15.43
C THR A 23 -25.43 -16.33 14.55
N MET A 24 -24.84 -16.13 13.35
CA MET A 24 -24.52 -17.21 12.43
C MET A 24 -23.66 -18.30 13.05
N GLN A 25 -24.13 -19.54 12.95
CA GLN A 25 -23.39 -20.71 13.40
C GLN A 25 -22.04 -20.81 12.66
N GLY A 26 -20.98 -21.04 13.43
CA GLY A 26 -19.60 -21.10 12.90
C GLY A 26 -18.88 -19.74 12.86
N CYS A 27 -19.57 -18.64 13.17
CA CYS A 27 -18.95 -17.34 13.42
C CYS A 27 -19.04 -16.98 14.91
N ALA A 28 -18.08 -16.19 15.41
CA ALA A 28 -18.23 -15.56 16.72
C ALA A 28 -19.38 -14.53 16.67
N THR A 29 -20.03 -14.27 17.81
CA THR A 29 -21.12 -13.29 17.90
C THR A 29 -20.71 -11.94 17.32
N ASN A 30 -21.54 -11.35 16.46
CA ASN A 30 -21.31 -10.07 15.76
C ASN A 30 -20.10 -10.02 14.80
N SER A 31 -19.48 -11.15 14.47
CA SER A 31 -18.26 -11.16 13.61
C SER A 31 -18.53 -11.35 12.12
N HIS A 32 -19.74 -11.73 11.73
CA HIS A 32 -20.08 -11.97 10.33
C HIS A 32 -20.14 -10.66 9.54
N ILE A 33 -19.64 -10.64 8.29
CA ILE A 33 -19.53 -9.42 7.47
C ILE A 33 -20.88 -8.73 7.19
N ALA A 34 -21.96 -9.51 7.15
CA ALA A 34 -23.32 -9.01 6.96
C ALA A 34 -24.03 -8.61 8.26
N CYS A 35 -23.45 -8.88 9.43
CA CYS A 35 -24.03 -8.46 10.72
C CYS A 35 -24.12 -6.93 10.78
N ASN A 36 -25.31 -6.39 11.00
CA ASN A 36 -25.61 -4.95 11.05
C ASN A 36 -25.17 -4.15 9.81
N HIS A 37 -24.85 -4.80 8.69
CA HIS A 37 -24.41 -4.11 7.48
C HIS A 37 -25.61 -3.64 6.66
N ASN A 38 -25.71 -2.33 6.38
CA ASN A 38 -26.88 -1.73 5.70
C ASN A 38 -26.80 -1.74 4.16
N GLY A 39 -25.75 -2.31 3.59
CA GLY A 39 -25.53 -2.44 2.14
C GLY A 39 -25.00 -1.17 1.46
N GLN A 40 -24.84 -0.08 2.22
CA GLN A 40 -24.20 1.14 1.73
C GLN A 40 -22.70 1.11 1.96
N PHE A 41 -21.98 2.01 1.29
CA PHE A 41 -20.57 2.24 1.61
C PHE A 41 -20.45 2.84 3.01
N HIS A 42 -19.51 2.34 3.80
CA HIS A 42 -19.18 2.96 5.07
C HIS A 42 -18.66 4.39 4.81
N SER A 43 -18.99 5.32 5.70
CA SER A 43 -18.53 6.72 5.66
C SER A 43 -17.01 6.93 5.56
N ARG A 44 -16.20 5.88 5.80
CA ARG A 44 -14.74 5.92 5.70
C ARG A 44 -14.23 5.79 4.26
N CYS A 45 -15.08 5.31 3.36
CA CYS A 45 -14.74 5.14 1.96
C CYS A 45 -14.52 6.51 1.30
N ILE A 46 -13.43 6.67 0.55
CA ILE A 46 -13.12 7.90 -0.18
C ILE A 46 -13.58 7.71 -1.63
N SER A 47 -14.54 8.52 -2.08
CA SER A 47 -15.13 8.47 -3.43
C SER A 47 -15.47 7.06 -3.92
N PRO A 48 -16.19 6.24 -3.12
CA PRO A 48 -16.38 4.84 -3.44
C PRO A 48 -17.24 4.63 -4.68
N ARG A 49 -16.89 3.61 -5.46
CA ARG A 49 -17.70 3.12 -6.57
C ARG A 49 -17.77 1.60 -6.54
N ALA A 50 -18.97 1.04 -6.45
CA ALA A 50 -19.18 -0.38 -6.62
C ALA A 50 -19.19 -0.70 -8.12
N ILE A 51 -18.35 -1.65 -8.54
CA ILE A 51 -18.39 -2.19 -9.89
C ILE A 51 -19.28 -3.43 -9.85
N THR A 52 -20.38 -3.39 -10.59
CA THR A 52 -21.22 -4.59 -10.80
C THR A 52 -20.64 -5.35 -11.99
N PHE A 53 -20.31 -6.62 -11.78
CA PHE A 53 -19.78 -7.44 -12.86
C PHE A 53 -20.85 -7.76 -13.89
N SER A 54 -20.54 -7.50 -15.16
CA SER A 54 -21.32 -7.99 -16.30
C SER A 54 -21.24 -9.52 -16.40
N ALA A 55 -22.15 -10.13 -17.16
CA ALA A 55 -22.10 -11.57 -17.41
C ALA A 55 -20.74 -12.01 -18.01
N ALA A 56 -20.18 -11.22 -18.92
CA ALA A 56 -18.86 -11.49 -19.50
C ALA A 56 -17.75 -11.44 -18.44
N GLN A 57 -17.78 -10.46 -17.53
CA GLN A 57 -16.80 -10.36 -16.44
C GLN A 57 -16.93 -11.52 -15.44
N ARG A 58 -18.17 -11.92 -15.09
CA ARG A 58 -18.42 -13.10 -14.26
C ARG A 58 -17.87 -14.37 -14.90
N ASN A 59 -18.10 -14.56 -16.20
CA ASN A 59 -17.59 -15.71 -16.96
C ASN A 59 -16.06 -15.71 -17.01
N LEU A 60 -15.43 -14.55 -17.24
CA LEU A 60 -13.97 -14.44 -17.22
C LEU A 60 -13.38 -14.88 -15.87
N ILE A 61 -13.98 -14.47 -14.76
CA ILE A 61 -13.57 -14.90 -13.42
C ILE A 61 -13.72 -16.42 -13.28
N LEU A 62 -14.92 -16.95 -13.56
CA LEU A 62 -15.20 -18.39 -13.46
C LEU A 62 -14.27 -19.24 -14.33
N ASP A 63 -14.03 -18.83 -15.57
CA ASP A 63 -13.18 -19.56 -16.50
C ASP A 63 -11.73 -19.53 -16.06
N THR A 64 -11.26 -18.42 -15.49
CA THR A 64 -9.90 -18.34 -14.92
C THR A 64 -9.75 -19.27 -13.72
N PHE A 65 -10.69 -19.25 -12.78
CA PHE A 65 -10.67 -20.16 -11.63
C PHE A 65 -10.74 -21.63 -12.06
N ASN A 66 -11.67 -21.97 -12.94
CA ASN A 66 -11.87 -23.35 -13.37
C ASN A 66 -10.71 -23.88 -14.23
N ARG A 67 -10.07 -23.05 -15.07
CA ARG A 67 -8.84 -23.43 -15.80
C ARG A 67 -7.70 -23.75 -14.84
N ASN A 68 -7.45 -22.90 -13.86
CA ASN A 68 -6.39 -23.12 -12.87
C ASN A 68 -6.66 -24.38 -12.02
N ARG A 69 -7.92 -24.57 -11.58
CA ARG A 69 -8.33 -25.78 -10.86
C ARG A 69 -8.15 -27.04 -11.70
N ASN A 70 -8.48 -26.99 -12.99
CA ASN A 70 -8.29 -28.11 -13.91
C ASN A 70 -6.81 -28.45 -14.10
N GLN A 71 -5.94 -27.44 -14.23
CA GLN A 71 -4.49 -27.64 -14.32
C GLN A 71 -3.93 -28.35 -13.08
N ILE A 72 -4.35 -27.93 -11.88
CA ILE A 72 -3.96 -28.61 -10.64
C ILE A 72 -4.52 -30.05 -10.60
N ALA A 73 -5.80 -30.23 -10.93
CA ALA A 73 -6.44 -31.55 -10.94
C ALA A 73 -5.75 -32.54 -11.88
N ALA A 74 -5.26 -32.06 -13.03
CA ALA A 74 -4.55 -32.85 -14.02
C ALA A 74 -3.05 -33.05 -13.73
N GLY A 75 -2.49 -32.42 -12.67
CA GLY A 75 -1.05 -32.50 -12.39
C GLY A 75 -0.18 -31.59 -13.24
N GLY A 76 -0.73 -30.52 -13.82
CA GLY A 76 -0.01 -29.57 -14.68
C GLY A 76 1.03 -28.70 -13.96
N PHE A 77 1.03 -28.69 -12.62
CA PHE A 77 2.01 -27.96 -11.81
C PHE A 77 2.92 -28.94 -11.06
N ARG A 78 4.22 -28.93 -11.36
CA ARG A 78 5.21 -29.88 -10.79
C ARG A 78 5.28 -29.92 -9.25
N VAL A 79 4.87 -28.84 -8.59
CA VAL A 79 4.92 -28.71 -7.12
C VAL A 79 3.66 -29.28 -6.43
N PHE A 80 2.56 -29.46 -7.17
CA PHE A 80 1.29 -29.90 -6.60
C PHE A 80 0.92 -31.30 -7.08
N LEU A 81 0.49 -32.16 -6.15
CA LEU A 81 -0.05 -33.47 -6.50
C LEU A 81 -1.42 -33.32 -7.20
N PRO A 82 -1.75 -34.18 -8.19
CA PRO A 82 -3.04 -34.15 -8.86
C PRO A 82 -4.21 -34.38 -7.89
N ALA A 83 -5.29 -33.61 -8.06
CA ALA A 83 -6.47 -33.69 -7.20
C ALA A 83 -7.53 -34.66 -7.75
N ARG A 84 -7.96 -35.63 -6.94
CA ARG A 84 -8.96 -36.65 -7.36
C ARG A 84 -10.42 -36.18 -7.34
N ARG A 85 -10.75 -35.10 -6.64
CA ARG A 85 -12.13 -34.59 -6.46
C ARG A 85 -12.19 -33.06 -6.56
N MET A 86 -11.75 -32.50 -7.68
CA MET A 86 -11.77 -31.06 -7.93
C MET A 86 -13.06 -30.65 -8.67
N ALA A 87 -14.07 -30.20 -7.94
CA ALA A 87 -15.33 -29.76 -8.54
C ALA A 87 -15.16 -28.44 -9.32
N ARG A 88 -15.97 -28.27 -10.38
CA ARG A 88 -16.12 -27.00 -11.12
C ARG A 88 -16.84 -25.99 -10.22
N VAL A 89 -16.32 -24.77 -10.16
CA VAL A 89 -16.95 -23.65 -9.45
C VAL A 89 -17.95 -22.97 -10.38
N THR A 90 -19.15 -22.66 -9.86
CA THR A 90 -20.18 -21.86 -10.52
C THR A 90 -20.39 -20.55 -9.79
N TRP A 91 -20.98 -19.56 -10.47
CA TRP A 91 -21.31 -18.29 -9.83
C TRP A 91 -22.46 -18.49 -8.83
N ASN A 92 -22.42 -17.74 -7.72
CA ASN A 92 -23.50 -17.67 -6.75
C ASN A 92 -23.72 -16.20 -6.36
N ASP A 93 -24.91 -15.68 -6.64
CA ASP A 93 -25.21 -14.25 -6.44
C ASP A 93 -25.25 -13.85 -4.96
N GLN A 94 -25.62 -14.76 -4.06
CA GLN A 94 -25.61 -14.49 -2.62
C GLN A 94 -24.18 -14.36 -2.09
N LEU A 95 -23.26 -15.22 -2.52
CA LEU A 95 -21.83 -15.10 -2.17
C LEU A 95 -21.21 -13.83 -2.79
N ALA A 96 -21.59 -13.48 -4.02
CA ALA A 96 -21.14 -12.24 -4.65
C ALA A 96 -21.66 -11.00 -3.89
N TRP A 97 -22.91 -11.02 -3.45
CA TRP A 97 -23.49 -9.98 -2.62
C TRP A 97 -22.76 -9.87 -1.26
N LEU A 98 -22.51 -10.98 -0.56
CA LEU A 98 -21.73 -11.00 0.68
C LEU A 98 -20.32 -10.42 0.49
N ALA A 99 -19.64 -10.80 -0.59
CA ALA A 99 -18.34 -10.24 -0.94
C ALA A 99 -18.40 -8.72 -1.18
N SER A 100 -19.50 -8.23 -1.76
CA SER A 100 -19.71 -6.80 -1.96
C SER A 100 -19.81 -6.01 -0.65
N LEU A 101 -20.32 -6.61 0.43
CA LEU A 101 -20.38 -5.96 1.75
C LEU A 101 -18.97 -5.73 2.31
N ASN A 102 -18.06 -6.68 2.10
CA ASN A 102 -16.66 -6.52 2.48
C ASN A 102 -16.02 -5.31 1.77
N VAL A 103 -16.20 -5.21 0.45
CA VAL A 103 -15.70 -4.05 -0.32
C VAL A 103 -16.34 -2.74 0.16
N ARG A 104 -17.64 -2.77 0.48
CA ARG A 104 -18.39 -1.59 0.95
C ARG A 104 -17.99 -1.12 2.34
N SER A 105 -17.38 -1.99 3.15
CA SER A 105 -16.81 -1.58 4.44
C SER A 105 -15.62 -0.61 4.26
N CYS A 106 -14.92 -0.67 3.12
CA CYS A 106 -13.60 -0.05 2.90
C CYS A 106 -12.65 -0.26 4.09
N GLN A 107 -12.83 -1.39 4.79
CA GLN A 107 -12.06 -1.75 5.95
C GLN A 107 -11.06 -2.80 5.54
N MET A 108 -9.84 -2.37 5.23
CA MET A 108 -8.71 -3.29 5.23
C MET A 108 -8.50 -3.74 6.68
N GLN A 109 -8.27 -5.03 6.90
CA GLN A 109 -8.03 -5.55 8.25
C GLN A 109 -6.55 -5.43 8.59
N PHE A 110 -6.27 -5.12 9.85
CA PHE A 110 -4.92 -5.30 10.39
C PHE A 110 -4.61 -6.78 10.51
N HIS A 111 -3.33 -7.14 10.39
CA HIS A 111 -2.91 -8.50 10.68
C HIS A 111 -3.28 -8.85 12.13
N SER A 112 -3.71 -10.09 12.37
CA SER A 112 -4.11 -10.59 13.69
C SER A 112 -3.07 -10.47 14.81
N ARG A 113 -1.81 -10.14 14.49
CA ARG A 113 -0.73 -9.93 15.46
C ARG A 113 -0.72 -8.53 16.06
N CYS A 114 -1.38 -7.60 15.39
CA CYS A 114 -1.45 -6.22 15.83
C CYS A 114 -2.31 -6.13 17.09
N VAL A 115 -1.79 -5.51 18.16
CA VAL A 115 -2.55 -5.25 19.39
C VAL A 115 -3.06 -3.82 19.35
N ASN A 116 -4.39 -3.67 19.49
CA ASN A 116 -5.10 -2.37 19.46
C ASN A 116 -4.66 -1.43 18.31
N PRO A 117 -4.58 -1.91 17.06
CA PRO A 117 -4.07 -1.09 15.98
C PRO A 117 -5.05 -0.04 15.50
N ARG A 118 -4.51 1.06 14.99
CA ARG A 118 -5.23 2.04 14.18
C ARG A 118 -4.33 2.57 13.06
N GLU A 119 -4.92 2.84 11.92
CA GLU A 119 -4.25 3.61 10.87
C GLU A 119 -4.60 5.09 11.06
N LEU A 120 -3.64 5.98 10.86
CA LEU A 120 -3.87 7.42 10.91
C LEU A 120 -4.31 7.90 9.53
N SER A 121 -5.50 8.52 9.48
CA SER A 121 -5.98 9.18 8.27
C SER A 121 -5.20 10.48 8.03
N LEU A 122 -4.33 10.48 7.02
CA LEU A 122 -3.55 11.67 6.66
C LEU A 122 -4.44 12.73 5.99
N THR A 123 -4.51 13.90 6.62
CA THR A 123 -5.16 15.10 6.06
C THR A 123 -4.35 15.68 4.90
N SER A 124 -4.95 16.57 4.10
CA SER A 124 -4.23 17.28 3.03
C SER A 124 -3.04 18.06 3.57
N THR A 125 -3.15 18.67 4.76
CA THR A 125 -2.04 19.37 5.42
C THR A 125 -0.89 18.44 5.75
N GLN A 126 -1.18 17.24 6.26
CA GLN A 126 -0.15 16.24 6.60
C GLN A 126 0.50 15.63 5.34
N LYS A 127 -0.29 15.39 4.28
CA LYS A 127 0.26 14.99 2.96
C LYS A 127 1.20 16.07 2.40
N ASN A 128 0.82 17.34 2.50
CA ASN A 128 1.68 18.45 2.08
C ASN A 128 2.95 18.57 2.94
N LEU A 129 2.86 18.38 4.26
CA LEU A 129 4.03 18.34 5.13
C LEU A 129 5.05 17.28 4.68
N ILE A 130 4.58 16.08 4.34
CA ILE A 130 5.44 15.01 3.79
C ILE A 130 6.08 15.48 2.47
N LEU A 131 5.27 15.96 1.51
CA LEU A 131 5.75 16.40 0.20
C LEU A 131 6.78 17.52 0.30
N ASP A 132 6.51 18.54 1.12
CA ASP A 132 7.38 19.69 1.30
C ASP A 132 8.69 19.26 1.95
N THR A 133 8.65 18.42 2.98
CA THR A 133 9.86 17.91 3.64
C THR A 133 10.73 17.11 2.67
N PHE A 134 10.13 16.21 1.87
CA PHE A 134 10.85 15.46 0.84
C PHE A 134 11.46 16.39 -0.23
N ASN A 135 10.66 17.30 -0.77
CA ASN A 135 11.11 18.20 -1.83
C ASN A 135 12.16 19.21 -1.35
N GLN A 136 12.11 19.66 -0.09
CA GLN A 136 13.16 20.49 0.51
C GLN A 136 14.51 19.74 0.56
N LYS A 137 14.52 18.48 1.01
CA LYS A 137 15.73 17.65 1.07
C LYS A 137 16.28 17.34 -0.32
N ARG A 138 15.40 16.99 -1.26
CA ARG A 138 15.75 16.78 -2.68
C ARG A 138 16.33 18.05 -3.31
N ASN A 139 15.69 19.20 -3.09
CA ASN A 139 16.17 20.50 -3.57
C ASN A 139 17.57 20.83 -3.03
N GLN A 140 17.80 20.56 -1.75
CA GLN A 140 19.09 20.80 -1.10
C GLN A 140 20.20 19.98 -1.75
N ILE A 141 20.05 18.67 -1.91
CA ILE A 141 21.09 17.84 -2.55
C ILE A 141 21.23 18.14 -4.05
N ALA A 142 20.12 18.37 -4.76
CA ALA A 142 20.15 18.68 -6.19
C ALA A 142 20.86 20.01 -6.50
N ALA A 143 20.92 20.92 -5.53
CA ALA A 143 21.70 22.16 -5.61
C ALA A 143 23.17 22.01 -5.18
N GLY A 144 23.64 20.80 -4.85
CA GLY A 144 24.99 20.55 -4.32
C GLY A 144 25.14 20.82 -2.82
N GLY A 145 24.03 20.78 -2.08
CA GLY A 145 24.03 20.95 -0.62
C GLY A 145 24.63 19.76 0.15
N PHE A 146 24.68 19.89 1.47
CA PHE A 146 25.30 18.93 2.42
C PHE A 146 26.83 18.75 2.27
N GLY A 147 27.50 19.63 1.51
CA GLY A 147 28.96 19.79 1.47
C GLY A 147 29.73 18.77 0.63
N VAL A 148 29.26 17.52 0.53
CA VAL A 148 29.99 16.43 -0.15
C VAL A 148 29.36 15.99 -1.48
N PHE A 149 28.16 16.46 -1.80
CA PHE A 149 27.42 16.00 -2.98
C PHE A 149 27.52 16.96 -4.15
N LEU A 150 27.70 16.41 -5.35
CA LEU A 150 27.60 17.18 -6.59
C LEU A 150 26.12 17.46 -6.94
N PRO A 151 25.79 18.60 -7.56
CA PRO A 151 24.41 18.92 -7.92
C PRO A 151 23.83 17.91 -8.91
N ALA A 152 22.50 17.78 -8.94
CA ALA A 152 21.80 16.83 -9.80
C ALA A 152 21.29 17.50 -11.09
N LYS A 153 21.54 16.91 -12.25
CA LYS A 153 21.16 17.52 -13.54
C LYS A 153 19.66 17.52 -13.81
N ARG A 154 18.93 16.52 -13.29
CA ARG A 154 17.52 16.27 -13.64
C ARG A 154 16.71 15.60 -12.53
N MET A 155 16.61 16.24 -11.36
CA MET A 155 15.82 15.71 -10.23
C MET A 155 14.46 16.40 -10.17
N ALA A 156 13.35 15.71 -10.42
CA ALA A 156 12.02 16.33 -10.37
C ALA A 156 11.48 16.53 -8.94
N ARG A 157 10.65 17.55 -8.78
CA ARG A 157 9.75 17.70 -7.63
C ARG A 157 8.78 16.52 -7.57
N VAL A 158 8.71 15.83 -6.43
CA VAL A 158 7.79 14.71 -6.25
C VAL A 158 6.38 15.19 -5.92
N THR A 159 5.38 14.44 -6.38
CA THR A 159 3.96 14.65 -6.10
C THR A 159 3.33 13.47 -5.37
N TRP A 160 2.15 13.68 -4.78
CA TRP A 160 1.45 12.62 -4.05
C TRP A 160 0.77 11.64 -5.03
N ASN A 161 0.84 10.35 -4.72
CA ASN A 161 0.15 9.29 -5.45
C ASN A 161 -0.65 8.41 -4.48
N ASP A 162 -1.97 8.37 -4.66
CA ASP A 162 -2.86 7.63 -3.77
C ASP A 162 -2.73 6.10 -3.91
N GLN A 163 -2.30 5.59 -5.06
CA GLN A 163 -2.04 4.14 -5.22
C GLN A 163 -0.82 3.70 -4.40
N LEU A 164 0.27 4.46 -4.44
CA LEU A 164 1.46 4.22 -3.62
C LEU A 164 1.13 4.32 -2.13
N ALA A 165 0.30 5.30 -1.73
CA ALA A 165 -0.16 5.48 -0.36
C ALA A 165 -1.04 4.30 0.10
N TRP A 166 -1.92 3.82 -0.77
CA TRP A 166 -2.73 2.63 -0.51
C TRP A 166 -1.86 1.39 -0.33
N LEU A 167 -0.82 1.19 -1.15
CA LEU A 167 0.14 0.10 -0.96
C LEU A 167 0.93 0.25 0.35
N ALA A 168 1.26 1.48 0.76
CA ALA A 168 1.92 1.74 2.04
C ALA A 168 1.00 1.40 3.21
N SER A 169 -0.32 1.67 3.07
CA SER A 169 -1.35 1.29 4.04
C SER A 169 -1.38 -0.22 4.28
N LEU A 170 -1.27 -1.03 3.23
CA LEU A 170 -1.18 -2.48 3.35
C LEU A 170 0.06 -2.92 4.16
N ASN A 171 1.21 -2.28 3.95
CA ASN A 171 2.43 -2.59 4.67
C ASN A 171 2.29 -2.28 6.17
N VAL A 172 1.87 -1.06 6.53
CA VAL A 172 1.76 -0.66 7.95
C VAL A 172 0.71 -1.46 8.70
N ARG A 173 -0.30 -2.01 8.00
CA ARG A 173 -1.32 -2.91 8.58
C ARG A 173 -0.78 -4.28 9.01
N SER A 174 0.47 -4.60 8.68
CA SER A 174 1.16 -5.78 9.20
C SER A 174 1.67 -5.61 10.63
N CYS A 175 1.79 -4.36 11.12
CA CYS A 175 2.46 -3.99 12.37
C CYS A 175 3.89 -4.56 12.51
N GLN A 176 4.59 -4.65 11.38
CA GLN A 176 5.98 -5.09 11.34
C GLN A 176 6.84 -4.04 10.65
N MET A 177 7.99 -3.71 11.24
CA MET A 177 9.03 -2.92 10.59
C MET A 177 9.81 -3.85 9.64
N ALA A 178 9.15 -4.24 8.56
CA ALA A 178 9.69 -5.15 7.56
C ALA A 178 9.15 -4.80 6.17
N HIS A 179 10.04 -4.81 5.18
CA HIS A 179 9.63 -4.62 3.80
C HIS A 179 8.75 -5.78 3.33
N ASP A 180 7.71 -5.45 2.56
CA ASP A 180 6.97 -6.44 1.79
C ASP A 180 7.85 -7.01 0.64
N SER A 181 7.51 -8.19 0.15
CA SER A 181 8.28 -8.83 -0.93
C SER A 181 8.10 -8.13 -2.29
N CYS A 182 6.92 -7.57 -2.55
CA CYS A 182 6.57 -6.91 -3.81
C CYS A 182 5.54 -5.79 -3.59
N ARG A 183 5.74 -4.65 -4.25
CA ARG A 183 4.82 -3.50 -4.25
C ARG A 183 4.75 -2.77 -5.61
N ASN A 184 5.23 -3.42 -6.67
CA ASN A 184 5.19 -2.83 -8.00
C ASN A 184 3.75 -2.65 -8.49
N THR A 185 3.55 -1.63 -9.31
CA THR A 185 2.29 -1.39 -10.02
C THR A 185 2.52 -1.49 -11.53
N PRO A 186 1.48 -1.49 -12.37
CA PRO A 186 1.64 -1.36 -13.82
C PRO A 186 2.45 -0.12 -14.22
N ASP A 187 2.33 0.96 -13.45
CA ASP A 187 2.99 2.25 -13.71
C ASP A 187 4.39 2.35 -13.07
N PHE A 188 4.63 1.60 -11.99
CA PHE A 188 5.85 1.66 -11.18
C PHE A 188 6.45 0.26 -10.96
N ARG A 189 7.22 -0.24 -11.93
CA ARG A 189 7.88 -1.55 -11.89
C ARG A 189 8.92 -1.65 -10.77
N TRP A 190 9.58 -0.54 -10.46
CA TRP A 190 10.66 -0.45 -9.48
C TRP A 190 10.26 0.31 -8.21
N ALA A 191 8.99 0.17 -7.80
CA ALA A 191 8.45 0.92 -6.67
C ALA A 191 9.27 0.70 -5.39
N GLY A 192 9.79 1.80 -4.83
CA GLY A 192 10.61 1.81 -3.62
C GLY A 192 9.79 1.87 -2.34
N GLN A 193 10.45 1.67 -1.20
CA GLN A 193 9.84 1.83 0.11
C GLN A 193 10.86 2.25 1.14
N ASN A 194 10.51 3.25 1.96
CA ASN A 194 11.15 3.50 3.24
C ASN A 194 10.18 3.14 4.37
N LEU A 195 10.71 2.51 5.41
CA LEU A 195 10.00 2.20 6.65
C LEU A 195 10.69 2.90 7.82
N GLY A 196 9.91 3.38 8.77
CA GLY A 196 10.42 4.00 9.98
C GLY A 196 9.45 3.77 11.11
N ALA A 197 9.98 3.38 12.27
CA ALA A 197 9.18 3.16 13.45
C ALA A 197 9.92 3.62 14.70
N PHE A 198 9.14 4.12 15.65
CA PHE A 198 9.60 4.44 16.98
C PHE A 198 8.44 4.29 17.96
N ALA A 199 8.78 4.11 19.23
CA ALA A 199 7.80 3.86 20.27
C ALA A 199 8.06 4.76 21.48
N ARG A 200 7.00 5.01 22.24
CA ARG A 200 7.08 5.62 23.56
C ARG A 200 6.10 5.00 24.54
N THR A 201 6.24 5.35 25.80
CA THR A 201 5.27 5.06 26.86
C THR A 201 4.30 6.25 27.04
N GLY A 202 3.20 6.03 27.76
CA GLY A 202 2.21 7.08 28.05
C GLY A 202 1.13 7.16 26.96
N SER A 203 1.25 8.10 26.03
CA SER A 203 0.27 8.33 24.95
C SER A 203 0.89 8.12 23.56
N PHE A 204 0.10 8.01 22.50
CA PHE A 204 0.63 7.94 21.13
C PHE A 204 1.18 9.29 20.66
N HIS A 205 2.20 9.27 19.80
CA HIS A 205 2.69 10.46 19.09
C HIS A 205 1.60 11.09 18.22
N THR A 206 1.68 12.41 18.01
CA THR A 206 0.83 13.08 17.01
C THR A 206 1.26 12.67 15.60
N THR A 207 0.38 12.81 14.61
CA THR A 207 0.69 12.45 13.22
C THR A 207 1.89 13.26 12.70
N GLU A 208 1.95 14.55 13.03
CA GLU A 208 3.01 15.47 12.65
C GLU A 208 4.36 15.09 13.28
N ASP A 209 4.37 14.68 14.56
CA ASP A 209 5.58 14.19 15.22
C ASP A 209 6.14 12.95 14.53
N VAL A 210 5.26 12.02 14.14
CA VAL A 210 5.65 10.80 13.41
C VAL A 210 6.26 11.16 12.06
N ILE A 211 5.59 12.00 11.29
CA ILE A 211 6.06 12.46 9.97
C ILE A 211 7.44 13.11 10.10
N ASN A 212 7.59 14.10 10.97
CA ASN A 212 8.83 14.85 11.11
C ASN A 212 9.98 13.97 11.62
N THR A 213 9.72 13.12 12.61
CA THR A 213 10.75 12.25 13.19
C THR A 213 11.22 11.22 12.18
N VAL A 214 10.31 10.49 11.53
CA VAL A 214 10.68 9.41 10.61
C VAL A 214 11.37 9.95 9.37
N ILE A 215 10.86 11.02 8.76
CA ILE A 215 11.52 11.62 7.59
C ILE A 215 12.90 12.18 7.98
N LYS A 216 13.04 12.75 9.18
CA LYS A 216 14.34 13.19 9.68
C LYS A 216 15.31 12.01 9.83
N MET A 217 14.89 10.91 10.45
CA MET A 217 15.70 9.69 10.60
C MET A 217 16.21 9.18 9.25
N TRP A 218 15.33 9.10 8.24
CA TRP A 218 15.73 8.71 6.89
C TRP A 218 16.68 9.72 6.27
N SER A 219 16.40 11.02 6.42
CA SER A 219 17.20 12.06 5.79
C SER A 219 18.60 12.16 6.38
N ASP A 220 18.76 11.98 7.69
CA ASP A 220 20.02 12.16 8.42
C ASP A 220 21.12 11.17 7.99
N GLU A 221 20.76 10.09 7.30
CA GLU A 221 21.74 9.18 6.68
C GLU A 221 22.63 9.88 5.64
N TYR A 222 22.28 11.09 5.19
CA TYR A 222 23.16 11.94 4.38
C TYR A 222 24.55 12.12 5.02
N GLN A 223 24.63 12.12 6.36
CA GLN A 223 25.87 12.29 7.11
C GLN A 223 26.87 11.14 6.91
N TYR A 224 26.37 9.97 6.47
CA TYR A 224 27.17 8.77 6.23
C TYR A 224 27.28 8.42 4.74
N THR A 225 26.58 9.17 3.88
CA THR A 225 26.53 8.95 2.44
C THR A 225 27.64 9.73 1.74
N LEU A 226 28.37 9.07 0.85
CA LEU A 226 29.43 9.67 0.04
C LEU A 226 28.97 9.84 -1.40
N MET A 227 29.62 10.73 -2.13
CA MET A 227 29.39 10.90 -3.57
C MET A 227 29.64 9.59 -4.35
N SER A 228 30.54 8.72 -3.89
CA SER A 228 30.74 7.39 -4.48
C SER A 228 29.51 6.51 -4.39
N ASP A 229 28.76 6.57 -3.29
CA ASP A 229 27.52 5.79 -3.13
C ASP A 229 26.38 6.36 -3.99
N ILE A 230 26.37 7.67 -4.21
CA ILE A 230 25.46 8.33 -5.15
C ILE A 230 25.77 7.95 -6.60
N ASN A 231 27.06 7.91 -6.97
CA ASN A 231 27.49 7.56 -8.32
C ASN A 231 27.25 6.09 -8.65
N LYS A 232 27.32 5.22 -7.65
CA LYS A 232 27.07 3.79 -7.79
C LYS A 232 26.50 3.23 -6.50
N PHE A 233 25.19 3.02 -6.48
CA PHE A 233 24.52 2.45 -5.34
C PHE A 233 24.88 0.96 -5.21
N GLU A 234 25.31 0.54 -4.02
CA GLU A 234 25.57 -0.86 -3.69
C GLU A 234 24.66 -1.29 -2.54
N SER A 235 24.25 -2.56 -2.54
CA SER A 235 23.48 -3.13 -1.44
C SER A 235 24.33 -3.23 -0.16
N GLY A 236 23.67 -3.17 0.98
CA GLY A 236 24.27 -3.38 2.29
C GLY A 236 24.48 -2.09 3.06
N ALA A 237 25.33 -2.17 4.09
CA ALA A 237 25.68 -1.03 4.95
C ALA A 237 27.12 -0.60 4.65
N PRO A 238 27.36 0.21 3.60
CA PRO A 238 28.70 0.68 3.29
C PRO A 238 29.28 1.38 4.53
N ARG A 239 30.50 0.98 4.90
CA ARG A 239 31.19 1.47 6.12
C ARG A 239 30.40 1.21 7.42
N GLY A 240 29.54 0.18 7.42
CA GLY A 240 28.69 -0.18 8.57
C GLY A 240 27.51 0.77 8.79
N GLN A 241 27.21 1.66 7.83
CA GLN A 241 26.16 2.67 7.96
C GLN A 241 24.99 2.39 7.02
N VAL A 242 23.77 2.65 7.49
CA VAL A 242 22.57 2.59 6.65
C VAL A 242 22.47 3.91 5.87
N ILE A 243 22.40 3.82 4.54
CA ILE A 243 22.23 4.97 3.63
C ILE A 243 21.04 4.80 2.68
N GLY A 244 20.38 3.63 2.75
CA GLY A 244 19.36 3.21 1.81
C GLY A 244 18.12 4.09 1.85
N HIS A 245 17.75 4.61 3.01
CA HIS A 245 16.57 5.45 3.14
C HIS A 245 16.82 6.82 2.51
N PHE A 246 17.93 7.48 2.84
CA PHE A 246 18.27 8.78 2.24
C PHE A 246 18.40 8.69 0.71
N THR A 247 19.15 7.70 0.22
CA THR A 247 19.35 7.50 -1.22
C THR A 247 18.03 7.24 -1.97
N ALA A 248 17.10 6.47 -1.38
CA ALA A 248 15.77 6.27 -1.96
C ALA A 248 14.93 7.56 -1.98
N MET A 249 15.10 8.47 -1.01
CA MET A 249 14.44 9.78 -1.02
C MET A 249 14.93 10.68 -2.15
N VAL A 250 16.21 10.57 -2.53
CA VAL A 250 16.90 11.51 -3.43
C VAL A 250 17.22 10.94 -4.81
N THR A 251 16.70 9.77 -5.17
CA THR A 251 16.86 9.27 -6.54
C THR A 251 16.16 10.19 -7.55
N ASP A 252 16.82 10.49 -8.68
CA ASP A 252 16.26 11.38 -9.71
C ASP A 252 15.11 10.76 -10.51
N ARG A 253 14.98 9.42 -10.46
CA ARG A 253 13.93 8.65 -11.15
C ARG A 253 12.60 8.61 -10.40
N THR A 254 12.56 8.92 -9.10
CA THR A 254 11.28 8.98 -8.37
C THR A 254 10.59 10.32 -8.59
N THR A 255 9.36 10.27 -9.09
CA THR A 255 8.50 11.44 -9.36
C THR A 255 7.28 11.49 -8.45
N GLN A 256 6.96 10.38 -7.78
CA GLN A 256 5.74 10.24 -7.00
C GLN A 256 6.00 9.47 -5.71
N ILE A 257 5.28 9.86 -4.66
CA ILE A 257 5.35 9.27 -3.33
C ILE A 257 3.94 9.07 -2.78
N GLY A 258 3.74 8.02 -2.00
CA GLY A 258 2.54 7.86 -1.17
C GLY A 258 2.87 7.14 0.13
N CYS A 259 2.34 7.63 1.24
CA CYS A 259 2.68 7.15 2.57
C CYS A 259 1.44 6.78 3.39
N ALA A 260 1.67 5.94 4.40
CA ALA A 260 0.68 5.59 5.42
C ALA A 260 1.35 5.44 6.80
N ILE A 261 0.55 5.59 7.85
CA ILE A 261 1.02 5.48 9.24
C ILE A 261 0.04 4.61 10.03
N SER A 262 0.58 3.63 10.76
CA SER A 262 -0.17 2.89 11.77
C SER A 262 0.37 3.14 13.16
N GLN A 263 -0.51 3.01 14.14
CA GLN A 263 -0.19 3.01 15.55
C GLN A 263 -0.73 1.73 16.18
N TYR A 264 0.08 1.07 16.98
CA TYR A 264 -0.27 -0.19 17.63
C TYR A 264 0.53 -0.38 18.90
N GLU A 265 0.16 -1.39 19.67
CA GLU A 265 0.73 -1.64 20.97
C GLU A 265 1.60 -2.90 20.95
N THR A 266 2.64 -2.91 21.77
CA THR A 266 3.40 -4.11 22.10
C THR A 266 3.65 -4.16 23.60
N VAL A 267 3.82 -5.36 24.15
CA VAL A 267 4.16 -5.55 25.56
C VAL A 267 5.53 -6.19 25.66
N SER A 268 6.42 -5.58 26.44
CA SER A 268 7.75 -6.13 26.76
C SER A 268 7.91 -6.11 28.28
N GLY A 269 7.92 -7.29 28.90
CA GLY A 269 7.81 -7.41 30.36
C GLY A 269 6.47 -6.85 30.86
N SER A 270 6.52 -5.94 31.84
CA SER A 270 5.36 -5.21 32.35
C SER A 270 5.09 -3.90 31.62
N THR A 271 5.93 -3.53 30.64
CA THR A 271 5.84 -2.23 29.96
C THR A 271 5.03 -2.32 28.67
N ARG A 272 4.02 -1.46 28.56
CA ARG A 272 3.25 -1.21 27.33
C ARG A 272 3.95 -0.15 26.49
N TRP A 273 4.27 -0.50 25.25
CA TRP A 273 4.90 0.37 24.26
C TRP A 273 3.91 0.74 23.16
N LEU A 274 3.88 2.03 22.83
CA LEU A 274 2.99 2.61 21.83
C LEU A 274 3.81 2.91 20.57
N TYR A 275 3.79 2.00 19.61
CA TYR A 275 4.53 2.10 18.35
C TYR A 275 3.80 3.00 17.35
N SER A 276 4.56 3.81 16.63
CA SER A 276 4.14 4.46 15.38
C SER A 276 5.03 3.96 14.25
N LEU A 277 4.43 3.32 13.25
CA LEU A 277 5.10 2.78 12.06
C LEU A 277 4.61 3.55 10.83
N MET A 278 5.55 4.16 10.11
CA MET A 278 5.32 4.87 8.86
C MET A 278 5.99 4.14 7.71
N ALA A 279 5.25 3.98 6.61
CA ALA A 279 5.77 3.51 5.34
C ALA A 279 5.54 4.59 4.28
N CYS A 280 6.55 4.85 3.45
CA CYS A 280 6.42 5.65 2.24
C CYS A 280 6.88 4.83 1.05
N ASN A 281 6.00 4.67 0.06
CA ASN A 281 6.33 4.06 -1.21
C ASN A 281 6.64 5.12 -2.26
N PHE A 282 7.57 4.80 -3.16
CA PHE A 282 8.09 5.71 -4.18
C PHE A 282 7.90 5.11 -5.58
N ALA A 283 7.78 5.95 -6.61
CA ALA A 283 7.66 5.49 -8.00
C ALA A 283 8.91 4.71 -8.49
N ASN A 284 10.07 4.99 -7.92
CA ASN A 284 11.33 4.29 -8.20
C ASN A 284 12.14 4.10 -6.90
N THR A 285 13.21 3.31 -6.94
CA THR A 285 14.07 3.00 -5.80
C THR A 285 15.54 2.94 -6.19
N ASN A 286 16.40 2.69 -5.21
CA ASN A 286 17.81 2.43 -5.44
C ASN A 286 17.99 1.15 -6.27
N ILE A 287 18.73 1.24 -7.36
CA ILE A 287 19.01 0.11 -8.25
C ILE A 287 20.50 -0.20 -8.14
N LEU A 288 20.80 -1.48 -7.90
CA LEU A 288 22.17 -1.95 -7.68
C LEU A 288 23.05 -1.60 -8.87
N SER A 289 24.26 -1.15 -8.57
CA SER A 289 25.28 -0.72 -9.52
C SER A 289 24.88 0.47 -10.41
N CYS A 290 23.76 1.14 -10.13
CA CYS A 290 23.33 2.33 -10.87
C CYS A 290 23.49 3.58 -9.99
N PRO A 291 23.65 4.76 -10.60
CA PRO A 291 23.60 6.02 -9.85
C PRO A 291 22.24 6.23 -9.19
N VAL A 292 22.27 6.81 -7.98
CA VAL A 292 21.09 7.32 -7.29
C VAL A 292 20.50 8.49 -8.10
N TYR A 293 21.35 9.43 -8.51
CA TYR A 293 21.04 10.47 -9.49
C TYR A 293 22.26 10.82 -10.35
N ARG A 294 22.03 11.41 -11.51
CA ARG A 294 23.12 11.90 -12.37
C ARG A 294 23.59 13.30 -11.99
N SER A 295 24.87 13.42 -11.67
CA SER A 295 25.47 14.69 -11.27
C SER A 295 25.83 15.61 -12.43
N GLY A 296 25.84 16.92 -12.18
CA GLY A 296 26.25 17.99 -13.09
C GLY A 296 25.60 19.32 -12.76
N THR A 297 25.49 20.23 -13.73
CA THR A 297 24.85 21.53 -13.49
C THR A 297 23.39 21.33 -13.11
N ARG A 298 22.97 21.91 -11.97
CA ARG A 298 21.61 21.77 -11.45
C ARG A 298 20.58 22.12 -12.51
N ALA A 299 19.54 21.29 -12.62
CA ALA A 299 18.43 21.47 -13.54
C ALA A 299 18.79 21.63 -15.04
N GLN A 300 20.03 21.38 -15.43
CA GLN A 300 20.51 21.54 -16.81
C GLN A 300 19.78 20.64 -17.81
N GLU A 301 19.36 19.45 -17.35
CA GLU A 301 18.65 18.48 -18.17
C GLU A 301 17.13 18.48 -17.90
N CYS A 302 16.60 19.48 -17.18
CA CYS A 302 15.15 19.64 -17.03
C CYS A 302 14.54 20.18 -18.33
N THR A 303 13.65 19.40 -18.94
CA THR A 303 12.94 19.73 -20.18
C THR A 303 12.00 20.92 -19.99
N LEU A 304 11.37 21.01 -18.81
CA LEU A 304 10.42 22.07 -18.47
C LEU A 304 11.05 23.18 -17.61
N GLY A 305 12.39 23.16 -17.49
CA GLY A 305 13.15 24.06 -16.63
C GLY A 305 13.02 23.76 -15.14
N ALA A 306 13.65 24.62 -14.33
CA ALA A 306 13.63 24.51 -12.89
C ALA A 306 12.22 24.76 -12.31
N ASP A 307 11.94 24.12 -11.18
CA ASP A 307 10.74 24.37 -10.39
C ASP A 307 10.84 25.73 -9.67
N PRO A 308 9.79 26.57 -9.70
CA PRO A 308 9.84 27.91 -9.12
C PRO A 308 9.90 27.91 -7.58
N GLN A 309 9.37 26.88 -6.91
CA GLN A 309 9.40 26.75 -5.46
C GLN A 309 10.68 26.05 -4.99
N PHE A 310 11.20 25.13 -5.81
CA PHE A 310 12.39 24.35 -5.51
C PHE A 310 13.41 24.45 -6.65
N PRO A 311 14.23 25.53 -6.72
CA PRO A 311 15.07 25.83 -7.87
C PRO A 311 16.19 24.82 -8.19
N GLY A 312 16.49 23.90 -7.27
CA GLY A 312 17.38 22.76 -7.52
C GLY A 312 16.70 21.61 -8.27
N LEU A 313 15.37 21.62 -8.37
CA LEU A 313 14.56 20.55 -8.96
C LEU A 313 14.00 20.94 -10.32
N CYS A 314 13.67 19.94 -11.14
CA CYS A 314 12.76 20.10 -12.27
C CYS A 314 11.31 20.24 -11.78
N ARG A 315 10.46 20.82 -12.62
CA ARG A 315 9.01 20.91 -12.37
C ARG A 315 8.38 19.52 -12.14
N ALA A 316 7.29 19.47 -11.39
CA ALA A 316 6.61 18.21 -11.06
C ALA A 316 6.08 17.40 -12.26
N ASN A 317 5.84 18.05 -13.39
CA ASN A 317 5.42 17.40 -14.63
C ASN A 317 6.57 17.15 -15.61
N GLU A 318 7.83 17.21 -15.14
CA GLU A 318 8.99 16.83 -15.92
C GLU A 318 8.82 15.39 -16.45
N PRO A 319 9.02 15.13 -17.75
CA PRO A 319 8.81 13.80 -18.35
C PRO A 319 9.95 12.84 -17.98
N ILE A 320 9.91 12.33 -16.75
CA ILE A 320 10.80 11.28 -16.24
C ILE A 320 10.02 9.97 -16.24
N ASP A 321 10.54 8.95 -16.93
CA ASP A 321 10.02 7.59 -16.84
C ASP A 321 10.60 6.90 -15.59
N PRO A 322 9.79 6.61 -14.55
CA PRO A 322 10.27 5.93 -13.35
C PRO A 322 10.64 4.46 -13.60
N ASN A 323 10.37 3.90 -14.80
CA ASN A 323 10.73 2.54 -15.16
C ASN A 323 12.01 2.43 -15.98
N GLN A 324 12.50 3.55 -16.52
CA GLN A 324 13.75 3.60 -17.25
C GLN A 324 14.93 3.53 -16.27
N LEU A 325 15.73 2.47 -16.39
CA LEU A 325 16.99 2.36 -15.68
C LEU A 325 18.03 3.25 -16.37
N ILE A 326 18.79 3.97 -15.55
CA ILE A 326 19.90 4.80 -16.00
C ILE A 326 21.14 4.22 -15.34
N CYS A 327 21.68 3.21 -15.99
CA CYS A 327 22.92 2.51 -15.71
C CYS A 327 23.59 2.34 -17.08
#